data_AF-A0A1V2VZL1-F1
#
_entry.id   AF-A0A1V2VZL1-F1
#
_cell.length_a   1.000
_cell.length_b   1.000
_cell.length_c   1.000
_cell.angle_alpha   90.00
_cell.angle_beta   90.00
_cell.angle_gamma   90.00
#
_symmetry.space_group_name_H-M   'P 1'
#
loop_
_entity.id
_entity.type
_entity.pdbx_description
1 polymer ?
#
loop_
_entity_poly.entity_id
_entity_poly.type
_entity_poly.pdbx_seq_one_letter_code
_entity_poly.pdbx_strand_id
1 'polypeptide(L)'
;MNSMAVGVDVAKQVFQVHYVDRETGGIVNKAIKRAKFLEFFANRAACLIGMEACGGAHHWARQLTQMGHEVRLMPAEFVKAFNIRNKNDAADARAIWLAVQQPGKPVAVKTEMQQAMVALHRMREQLVKFRT
;
A
#
# COMPACT_ATOMS: atom_id res chain seq x y z
N MET A 1 4.04 4.62 21.11
CA MET A 1 4.78 3.41 20.70
C MET A 1 5.27 3.62 19.27
N ASN A 2 6.58 3.57 19.04
CA ASN A 2 7.14 3.72 17.70
C ASN A 2 6.92 2.38 16.99
N SER A 3 5.95 2.21 16.10
CA SER A 3 5.73 0.96 15.34
C SER A 3 6.68 0.89 14.15
N MET A 4 7.24 -0.29 13.81
CA MET A 4 8.12 -0.43 12.65
C MET A 4 7.37 -0.04 11.37
N ALA A 5 7.92 0.88 10.58
CA ALA A 5 7.33 1.29 9.31
C ALA A 5 7.75 0.35 8.18
N VAL A 6 6.80 -0.05 7.35
CA VAL A 6 6.97 -0.91 6.18
C VAL A 6 6.32 -0.24 4.98
N GLY A 7 7.08 -0.01 3.91
CA GLY A 7 6.55 0.42 2.62
C GLY A 7 6.25 -0.79 1.76
N VAL A 8 5.06 -0.83 1.16
CA VAL A 8 4.65 -1.90 0.26
C VAL A 8 4.13 -1.30 -1.04
N ASP A 9 4.81 -1.64 -2.14
CA ASP A 9 4.31 -1.41 -3.49
C ASP A 9 3.59 -2.67 -4.00
N VAL A 10 2.37 -2.49 -4.51
CA VAL A 10 1.47 -3.59 -4.90
C VAL A 10 1.26 -3.59 -6.40
N ALA A 11 1.74 -4.63 -7.07
CA ALA A 11 1.47 -4.89 -8.48
C ALA A 11 0.52 -6.09 -8.68
N LYS A 12 0.47 -6.65 -9.90
CA LYS A 12 -0.45 -7.75 -10.23
C LYS A 12 -0.07 -9.07 -9.56
N GLN A 13 1.22 -9.41 -9.56
CA GLN A 13 1.71 -10.75 -9.16
C GLN A 13 2.80 -10.74 -8.10
N VAL A 14 3.62 -9.68 -8.06
CA VAL A 14 4.74 -9.54 -7.13
C VAL A 14 4.60 -8.18 -6.46
N PHE A 15 4.71 -8.16 -5.15
CA PHE A 15 4.68 -6.94 -4.35
C PHE A 15 6.08 -6.70 -3.82
N GLN A 16 6.48 -5.45 -3.78
CA GLN A 16 7.79 -5.08 -3.26
C GLN A 16 7.64 -4.53 -1.86
N VAL A 17 8.40 -5.09 -0.92
CA VAL A 17 8.40 -4.69 0.49
C VAL A 17 9.71 -4.02 0.85
N HIS A 18 9.62 -2.90 1.55
CA HIS A 18 10.76 -2.14 2.06
C HIS A 18 10.59 -1.83 3.54
N TYR A 19 11.60 -2.13 4.36
CA TYR A 19 11.69 -1.62 5.74
C TYR A 19 13.13 -1.66 6.24
N VAL A 20 13.39 -0.96 7.34
CA VAL A 20 14.66 -1.04 8.07
C VAL A 20 14.43 -1.87 9.33
N ASP A 21 15.20 -2.94 9.46
CA ASP A 21 15.20 -3.78 10.65
C ASP A 21 15.78 -2.99 11.83
N ARG A 22 15.07 -2.99 12.95
CA ARG A 22 15.42 -2.13 14.09
C ARG A 22 16.57 -2.67 14.94
N GLU A 23 16.77 -3.97 14.94
CA GLU A 23 17.81 -4.60 15.75
C GLU A 23 19.15 -4.55 15.03
N THR A 24 19.12 -4.82 13.72
CA THR A 24 20.33 -4.93 12.89
C THR A 24 20.65 -3.64 12.14
N GLY A 25 19.69 -2.71 11.99
CA GLY A 25 19.81 -1.56 11.08
C GLY A 25 19.79 -1.97 9.59
N GLY A 26 19.59 -3.26 9.30
CA GLY A 26 19.62 -3.79 7.94
C GLY A 26 18.45 -3.30 7.10
N ILE A 27 18.73 -2.90 5.85
CA ILE A 27 17.68 -2.56 4.89
C ILE A 27 17.14 -3.86 4.29
N VAL A 28 15.85 -4.08 4.47
CA VAL A 28 15.14 -5.16 3.79
C VAL A 28 14.41 -4.58 2.59
N ASN A 29 14.73 -5.09 1.40
CA ASN A 29 14.06 -4.78 0.15
C ASN A 29 13.78 -6.09 -0.58
N LYS A 30 12.53 -6.54 -0.60
CA LYS A 30 12.19 -7.92 -1.01
C LYS A 30 10.96 -7.96 -1.89
N ALA A 31 11.08 -8.70 -3.00
CA ALA A 31 9.96 -9.09 -3.84
C ALA A 31 9.22 -10.29 -3.21
N ILE A 32 7.91 -10.18 -3.07
CA ILE A 32 7.05 -11.19 -2.48
C ILE A 32 5.94 -11.52 -3.48
N LYS A 33 5.78 -12.80 -3.80
CA LYS A 33 4.65 -13.24 -4.63
C LYS A 33 3.35 -12.91 -3.93
N ARG A 34 2.36 -12.41 -4.66
CA ARG A 34 1.01 -12.07 -4.17
C ARG A 34 0.41 -13.16 -3.27
N ALA A 35 0.54 -14.43 -3.66
CA ALA A 35 0.02 -15.58 -2.91
C ALA A 35 0.69 -15.79 -1.53
N LYS A 36 1.90 -15.28 -1.34
CA LYS A 36 2.69 -15.40 -0.10
C LYS A 36 2.69 -14.12 0.73
N PHE A 37 1.95 -13.10 0.29
CA PHE A 37 1.97 -11.79 0.92
C PHE A 37 1.40 -11.79 2.33
N LEU A 38 0.21 -12.39 2.55
CA LEU A 38 -0.37 -12.44 3.90
C LEU A 38 0.45 -13.32 4.84
N GLU A 39 0.97 -14.46 4.35
CA GLU A 39 1.87 -15.33 5.13
C GLU A 39 3.12 -14.59 5.62
N PHE A 40 3.66 -13.67 4.81
CA PHE A 40 4.81 -12.85 5.20
C PHE A 40 4.51 -11.90 6.37
N PHE A 41 3.27 -11.43 6.52
CA PHE A 41 2.84 -10.57 7.62
C PHE A 41 2.28 -11.34 8.82
N ALA A 42 1.78 -12.57 8.62
CA ALA A 42 1.17 -13.38 9.68
C ALA A 42 2.13 -13.70 10.83
N ASN A 43 3.42 -13.83 10.52
CA ASN A 43 4.46 -14.15 11.50
C ASN A 43 5.18 -12.91 12.05
N ARG A 44 4.62 -11.70 11.88
CA ARG A 44 5.24 -10.44 12.31
C ARG A 44 4.43 -9.77 13.40
N ALA A 45 5.14 -9.08 14.29
CA ALA A 45 4.51 -8.15 15.22
C ALA A 45 3.76 -7.04 14.47
N ALA A 46 2.74 -6.47 15.12
CA ALA A 46 2.00 -5.33 14.60
C ALA A 46 2.94 -4.20 14.17
N CYS A 47 2.72 -3.67 12.98
CA CYS A 47 3.60 -2.70 12.34
C CYS A 47 2.78 -1.68 11.55
N LEU A 48 3.41 -0.55 11.22
CA LEU A 48 2.81 0.49 10.39
C LEU A 48 3.13 0.19 8.92
N ILE A 49 2.10 -0.08 8.12
CA ILE A 49 2.22 -0.45 6.71
C ILE A 49 1.74 0.71 5.84
N GLY A 50 2.64 1.30 5.07
CA GLY A 50 2.33 2.25 4.02
C GLY A 50 2.07 1.55 2.70
N MET A 51 1.03 1.97 1.98
CA MET A 51 0.72 1.50 0.63
C MET A 51 0.19 2.67 -0.21
N GLU A 52 0.48 2.68 -1.51
CA GLU A 52 -0.20 3.62 -2.41
C GLU A 52 -1.68 3.23 -2.57
N ALA A 53 -2.57 4.22 -2.54
CA ALA A 53 -4.00 4.01 -2.74
C ALA A 53 -4.30 3.65 -4.21
N CYS A 54 -4.38 2.36 -4.50
CA CYS A 54 -4.82 1.83 -5.80
C CYS A 54 -6.07 0.94 -5.66
N GLY A 55 -6.64 0.49 -6.78
CA GLY A 55 -7.83 -0.38 -6.77
C GLY A 55 -7.62 -1.68 -5.98
N GLY A 56 -6.43 -2.28 -6.06
CA GLY A 56 -6.09 -3.48 -5.31
C GLY A 56 -5.70 -3.24 -3.85
N ALA A 57 -5.23 -2.04 -3.51
CA ALA A 57 -4.69 -1.74 -2.18
C ALA A 57 -5.76 -1.80 -1.08
N HIS A 58 -7.01 -1.45 -1.39
CA HIS A 58 -8.10 -1.51 -0.41
C HIS A 58 -8.34 -2.92 0.13
N HIS A 59 -8.29 -3.95 -0.71
CA HIS A 59 -8.43 -5.34 -0.28
C HIS A 59 -7.31 -5.73 0.69
N TRP A 60 -6.06 -5.44 0.34
CA TRP A 60 -4.91 -5.75 1.16
C TRP A 60 -4.90 -4.99 2.49
N ALA A 61 -5.29 -3.72 2.47
CA ALA A 61 -5.41 -2.94 3.69
C ALA A 61 -6.43 -3.55 4.67
N ARG A 62 -7.59 -4.02 4.18
CA ARG A 62 -8.56 -4.74 5.02
C ARG A 62 -7.99 -6.02 5.61
N GLN A 63 -7.33 -6.85 4.80
CA GLN A 63 -6.71 -8.11 5.26
C GLN A 63 -5.63 -7.87 6.30
N LEU A 64 -4.70 -6.93 6.06
CA LEU A 64 -3.62 -6.59 6.98
C LEU A 64 -4.14 -5.96 8.28
N THR A 65 -5.20 -5.15 8.22
CA THR A 65 -5.84 -4.57 9.42
C THR A 65 -6.47 -5.66 10.28
N GLN A 66 -7.10 -6.68 9.68
CA GLN A 66 -7.65 -7.84 10.42
C GLN A 66 -6.56 -8.64 11.14
N MET A 67 -5.33 -8.62 10.64
CA MET A 67 -4.16 -9.26 11.27
C MET A 67 -3.53 -8.39 12.38
N GLY A 68 -4.08 -7.21 12.66
CA GLY A 68 -3.62 -6.31 13.72
C GLY A 68 -2.55 -5.30 13.30
N HIS A 69 -2.26 -5.16 12.00
CA HIS A 69 -1.36 -4.11 11.51
C HIS A 69 -2.09 -2.77 11.35
N GLU A 70 -1.37 -1.67 11.57
CA GLU A 70 -1.86 -0.34 11.21
C GLU A 70 -1.55 -0.10 9.73
N VAL A 71 -2.57 0.11 8.89
CA VAL A 71 -2.37 0.36 7.46
C VAL A 71 -2.73 1.79 7.10
N ARG A 72 -1.82 2.48 6.41
CA ARG A 72 -2.04 3.81 5.84
C ARG A 72 -1.97 3.75 4.32
N LEU A 73 -3.13 3.91 3.69
CA LEU A 73 -3.19 4.15 2.25
C LEU A 73 -2.83 5.61 1.97
N MET A 74 -1.90 5.86 1.06
CA MET A 74 -1.40 7.20 0.75
C MET A 74 -1.82 7.64 -0.66
N PRO A 75 -2.13 8.93 -0.86
CA PRO A 75 -2.35 9.47 -2.20
C PRO A 75 -1.10 9.28 -3.08
N ALA A 76 -1.31 8.91 -4.36
CA ALA A 76 -0.23 8.72 -5.32
C ALA A 76 0.68 9.96 -5.45
N GLU A 77 0.08 11.16 -5.44
CA GLU A 77 0.81 12.44 -5.50
C GLU A 77 1.74 12.63 -4.30
N PHE A 78 1.29 12.21 -3.12
CA PHE A 78 2.09 12.30 -1.90
C PHE A 78 3.29 11.35 -1.95
N VAL A 79 3.07 10.09 -2.36
CA VAL A 79 4.15 9.10 -2.53
C VAL A 79 5.15 9.55 -3.59
N LYS A 80 4.67 10.10 -4.71
CA LYS A 80 5.50 10.56 -5.82
C LYS A 80 6.52 11.62 -5.40
N ALA A 81 6.22 12.47 -4.41
CA ALA A 81 7.14 13.46 -3.88
C ALA A 81 8.41 12.85 -3.24
N PHE A 82 8.36 11.58 -2.83
CA PHE A 82 9.48 10.86 -2.20
C PHE A 82 10.23 9.94 -3.17
N ASN A 83 9.84 9.90 -4.44
CA ASN A 83 10.46 9.03 -5.43
C ASN A 83 11.69 9.71 -6.07
N ILE A 84 12.86 9.11 -5.89
CA ILE A 84 14.12 9.60 -6.45
C ILE A 84 14.28 9.04 -7.86
N ARG A 85 13.94 9.86 -8.87
CA ARG A 85 14.05 9.63 -10.33
C ARG A 85 14.77 8.34 -10.76
N ASN A 86 14.07 7.20 -10.68
CA ASN A 86 14.35 5.95 -11.38
C ASN A 86 13.18 4.99 -11.12
N LYS A 87 12.36 4.70 -12.13
CA LYS A 87 11.11 3.95 -11.92
C LYS A 87 11.41 2.45 -11.80
N ASN A 88 11.33 1.92 -10.59
CA ASN A 88 11.30 0.49 -10.31
C ASN A 88 10.57 0.21 -8.99
N ASP A 89 10.02 -1.00 -8.86
CA ASP A 89 9.21 -1.40 -7.71
C ASP A 89 9.97 -1.25 -6.37
N ALA A 90 11.30 -1.45 -6.37
CA ALA A 90 12.16 -1.32 -5.18
C ALA A 90 12.32 0.14 -4.71
N ALA A 91 12.36 1.09 -5.65
CA ALA A 91 12.36 2.52 -5.39
C ALA A 91 10.97 2.99 -4.97
N ASP A 92 9.92 2.46 -5.58
CA ASP A 92 8.53 2.79 -5.24
C ASP A 92 8.19 2.34 -3.81
N ALA A 93 8.55 1.11 -3.42
CA ALA A 93 8.39 0.64 -2.04
C ALA A 93 9.19 1.46 -1.02
N ARG A 94 10.40 1.93 -1.39
CA ARG A 94 11.19 2.84 -0.54
C ARG A 94 10.52 4.21 -0.41
N ALA A 95 9.99 4.77 -1.49
CA ALA A 95 9.27 6.05 -1.48
C ALA A 95 8.03 5.98 -0.58
N ILE A 96 7.28 4.87 -0.66
CA ILE A 96 6.15 4.58 0.23
C ILE A 96 6.61 4.48 1.69
N TRP A 97 7.72 3.78 1.96
CA TRP A 97 8.29 3.69 3.31
C TRP A 97 8.71 5.06 3.87
N LEU A 98 9.28 5.95 3.05
CA LEU A 98 9.60 7.32 3.46
C LEU A 98 8.31 8.13 3.73
N ALA A 99 7.35 8.06 2.81
CA ALA A 99 6.12 8.83 2.86
C ALA A 99 5.25 8.48 4.09
N VAL A 100 5.12 7.20 4.46
CA VAL A 100 4.24 6.78 5.57
C VAL A 100 4.69 7.30 6.93
N GLN A 101 5.98 7.64 7.05
CA GLN A 101 6.57 8.21 8.25
C GLN A 101 6.33 9.72 8.37
N GLN A 102 5.96 10.39 7.27
CA GLN A 102 5.69 11.82 7.27
C GLN A 102 4.25 12.11 7.73
N PRO A 103 4.01 13.29 8.33
CA PRO A 103 2.65 13.73 8.61
C PRO A 103 1.90 13.94 7.30
N GLY A 104 0.76 13.27 7.14
CA GLY A 104 -0.08 13.38 5.95
C GLY A 104 -1.46 12.76 6.19
N LYS A 105 -2.47 13.20 5.43
CA LYS A 105 -3.82 12.66 5.53
C LYS A 105 -3.92 11.35 4.73
N PRO A 106 -4.16 10.20 5.37
CA PRO A 106 -4.31 8.94 4.66
C PRO A 106 -5.65 8.90 3.90
N VAL A 107 -5.67 8.10 2.84
CA VAL A 107 -6.90 7.71 2.14
C VAL A 107 -7.64 6.68 2.99
N ALA A 108 -8.94 6.91 3.23
CA ALA A 108 -9.76 5.96 3.98
C ALA A 108 -9.79 4.59 3.27
N VAL A 109 -9.59 3.52 4.04
CA VAL A 109 -9.78 2.15 3.56
C VAL A 109 -11.27 1.92 3.34
N LYS A 110 -11.67 1.75 2.09
CA LYS A 110 -13.06 1.51 1.74
C LYS A 110 -13.47 0.09 2.13
N THR A 111 -14.70 -0.06 2.63
CA THR A 111 -15.35 -1.36 2.72
C THR A 111 -15.60 -1.93 1.32
N GLU A 112 -15.91 -3.23 1.23
CA GLU A 112 -16.23 -3.86 -0.04
C GLU A 112 -17.43 -3.21 -0.71
N MET A 113 -18.46 -2.91 0.07
CA MET A 113 -19.65 -2.21 -0.42
C MET A 113 -19.31 -0.80 -0.92
N GLN A 114 -18.53 -0.02 -0.17
CA GLN A 114 -18.10 1.31 -0.61
C GLN A 114 -17.27 1.25 -1.91
N GLN A 115 -16.42 0.23 -2.04
CA GLN A 115 -15.61 0.02 -3.23
C GLN A 115 -16.47 -0.39 -4.44
N ALA A 116 -17.46 -1.25 -4.23
CA ALA A 116 -18.43 -1.64 -5.26
C ALA A 116 -19.27 -0.45 -5.75
N MET A 117 -19.74 0.39 -4.83
CA MET A 117 -20.49 1.61 -5.18
C MET A 117 -19.68 2.56 -6.06
N VAL A 118 -18.40 2.79 -5.73
CA VAL A 118 -17.51 3.62 -6.56
C VAL A 118 -17.30 2.99 -7.94
N ALA A 119 -17.20 1.66 -8.03
CA ALA A 119 -17.07 0.97 -9.32
C ALA A 119 -18.32 1.16 -10.19
N LEU A 120 -19.52 1.04 -9.63
CA LEU A 120 -20.78 1.29 -10.34
C LEU A 120 -20.87 2.72 -10.88
N HIS A 121 -20.47 3.72 -10.08
CA HIS A 121 -20.42 5.11 -10.53
C HIS A 121 -19.47 5.29 -11.71
N ARG A 122 -18.26 4.72 -11.65
CA ARG A 122 -17.28 4.79 -12.75
C ARG A 122 -17.78 4.10 -14.02
N MET A 123 -18.44 2.94 -13.89
CA MET A 123 -19.04 2.25 -15.03
C MET A 123 -20.13 3.10 -15.68
N ARG A 124 -21.00 3.72 -14.89
CA ARG A 124 -22.03 4.65 -15.40
C ARG A 124 -21.39 5.82 -16.13
N GLU A 125 -20.40 6.49 -15.53
CA GLU A 125 -19.68 7.62 -16.16
C GLU A 125 -19.07 7.22 -17.50
N GLN A 126 -18.47 6.03 -17.59
CA GLN A 126 -17.90 5.50 -18.83
C GLN A 126 -18.98 5.24 -19.89
N LEU A 127 -20.12 4.66 -19.52
CA LEU A 127 -21.24 4.44 -20.43
C LEU A 127 -21.85 5.75 -20.94
N VAL A 128 -21.91 6.80 -20.09
CA VAL A 128 -22.34 8.13 -20.53
C VAL A 128 -21.39 8.70 -21.58
N LYS A 129 -20.06 8.61 -21.35
CA LYS A 129 -19.04 9.05 -22.31
C LYS A 129 -19.05 8.29 -23.64
N PHE A 130 -19.57 7.07 -23.68
CA PHE A 130 -19.73 6.34 -24.95
C PHE A 130 -21.00 6.73 -25.71
N ARG A 131 -21.96 7.39 -25.04
CA ARG A 131 -23.19 7.87 -25.67
C ARG A 131 -23.09 9.31 -26.19
N THR A 132 -22.18 10.11 -25.63
CA THR A 132 -21.96 11.53 -25.97
C THR A 132 -20.58 11.72 -26.57
#